data_AF-A0AAN5CKI7-F1
#
_entry.id   AF-A0AAN5CKI7-F1
#
_cell.length_a   1.000
_cell.length_b   1.000
_cell.length_c   1.000
_cell.angle_alpha   90.00
_cell.angle_beta   90.00
_cell.angle_gamma   90.00
#
_symmetry.space_group_name_H-M   'P 1'
#
loop_
_entity.id
_entity.type
_entity.pdbx_description
1 polymer ?
#
loop_
_entity_poly.entity_id
_entity_poly.type
_entity_poly.pdbx_seq_one_letter_code
_entity_poly.pdbx_strand_id
1 'polypeptide(L)'
;LTFQFQRIAAASTAMACTDLTAAYFSFPNLSDRTVYPDGAVMTWSDEIMKEYPDSTRVHTELIAAIKKAEVDKREYVLLKIILVCNEVLDGLAPLDRERLRLLKERLFAATISKILNKALIQGPAFYGKIISIIDVIIKHVAWKK
;
A
#
# COMPACT_ATOMS: atom_id res chain seq x y z
N LEU A 1 13.95 -10.41 14.05
CA LEU A 1 13.80 -10.69 12.60
C LEU A 1 15.20 -10.89 12.05
N THR A 2 15.45 -11.92 11.23
CA THR A 2 16.76 -12.17 10.61
C THR A 2 17.03 -11.16 9.48
N PHE A 3 18.29 -10.87 9.18
CA PHE A 3 18.64 -9.90 8.13
C PHE A 3 18.17 -10.34 6.72
N GLN A 4 18.32 -11.63 6.40
CA GLN A 4 17.83 -12.22 5.15
C GLN A 4 16.31 -12.06 4.99
N PHE A 5 15.58 -12.30 6.08
CA PHE A 5 14.13 -12.08 6.12
C PHE A 5 13.75 -10.62 5.84
N GLN A 6 14.42 -9.66 6.48
CA GLN A 6 14.13 -8.24 6.31
C GLN A 6 14.34 -7.80 4.85
N ARG A 7 15.37 -8.35 4.19
CA ARG A 7 15.62 -8.10 2.77
C ARG A 7 14.52 -8.65 1.87
N ILE A 8 14.08 -9.90 2.07
CA ILE A 8 13.03 -10.52 1.25
C ILE A 8 11.70 -9.76 1.42
N ALA A 9 11.32 -9.44 2.66
CA ALA A 9 10.11 -8.69 2.94
C ALA A 9 10.17 -7.26 2.35
N ALA A 10 11.30 -6.57 2.49
CA ALA A 10 11.46 -5.23 1.92
C ALA A 10 11.43 -5.25 0.38
N ALA A 11 12.15 -6.18 -0.27
CA ALA A 11 12.22 -6.24 -1.72
C ALA A 11 10.87 -6.56 -2.37
N SER A 12 10.12 -7.51 -1.80
CA SER A 12 8.82 -7.93 -2.32
C SER A 12 7.71 -6.90 -2.12
N THR A 13 7.84 -6.02 -1.13
CA THR A 13 6.82 -5.01 -0.78
C THR A 13 7.23 -3.59 -1.19
N ALA A 14 8.46 -3.40 -1.69
CA ALA A 14 9.01 -2.10 -2.03
C ALA A 14 8.16 -1.36 -3.06
N MET A 15 7.82 -2.00 -4.19
CA MET A 15 7.01 -1.37 -5.24
C MET A 15 5.63 -0.98 -4.70
N ALA A 16 4.93 -1.92 -4.07
CA ALA A 16 3.63 -1.70 -3.42
C ALA A 16 3.66 -0.50 -2.46
N CYS A 17 4.73 -0.41 -1.67
CA CYS A 17 4.94 0.67 -0.73
C CYS A 17 5.20 1.99 -1.45
N THR A 18 6.04 2.02 -2.46
CA THR A 18 6.33 3.23 -3.23
C THR A 18 5.08 3.77 -3.90
N ASP A 19 4.29 2.91 -4.53
CA ASP A 19 3.05 3.27 -5.21
C ASP A 19 2.02 3.84 -4.21
N LEU A 20 1.84 3.16 -3.07
CA LEU A 20 0.98 3.66 -2.00
C LEU A 20 1.46 4.99 -1.43
N THR A 21 2.77 5.18 -1.22
CA THR A 21 3.32 6.47 -0.78
C THR A 21 2.98 7.54 -1.80
N ALA A 22 3.31 7.31 -3.06
CA ALA A 22 3.14 8.31 -4.10
C ALA A 22 1.66 8.67 -4.27
N ALA A 23 0.75 7.68 -4.26
CA ALA A 23 -0.68 7.93 -4.32
C ALA A 23 -1.20 8.75 -3.12
N TYR A 24 -0.76 8.41 -1.89
CA TYR A 24 -1.15 9.14 -0.69
C TYR A 24 -0.68 10.61 -0.70
N PHE A 25 0.53 10.89 -1.20
CA PHE A 25 1.06 12.25 -1.29
C PHE A 25 0.52 13.03 -2.51
N SER A 26 -0.02 12.35 -3.52
CA SER A 26 -0.69 13.00 -4.66
C SER A 26 -2.04 13.59 -4.30
N PHE A 27 -2.78 12.92 -3.39
CA PHE A 27 -4.13 13.33 -2.99
C PHE A 27 -4.20 14.75 -2.39
N PRO A 28 -3.37 15.14 -1.40
CA PRO A 28 -3.39 16.49 -0.82
C PRO A 28 -3.08 17.59 -1.83
N ASN A 29 -2.34 17.26 -2.89
CA ASN A 29 -1.94 18.20 -3.93
C ASN A 29 -3.00 18.38 -5.03
N LEU A 30 -4.18 17.76 -4.88
CA LEU A 30 -5.28 17.77 -5.88
C LEU A 30 -4.82 17.36 -7.29
N SER A 31 -3.74 16.58 -7.36
CA SER A 31 -3.11 16.20 -8.61
C SER A 31 -3.68 14.86 -9.08
N ASP A 32 -4.14 14.81 -10.33
CA ASP A 32 -4.46 13.57 -11.03
C ASP A 32 -3.20 12.82 -11.49
N ARG A 33 -2.02 13.41 -11.24
CA ARG A 33 -0.70 12.83 -11.50
C ARG A 33 -0.02 12.46 -10.19
N THR A 34 0.88 11.49 -10.27
CA THR A 34 1.71 11.09 -9.14
C THR A 34 2.65 12.22 -8.70
N VAL A 35 2.53 12.64 -7.45
CA VAL A 35 3.42 13.58 -6.77
C VAL A 35 4.16 12.84 -5.66
N TYR A 36 5.47 12.92 -5.69
CA TYR A 36 6.36 12.34 -4.68
C TYR A 36 6.43 13.22 -3.43
N PRO A 37 6.87 12.67 -2.27
CA PRO A 37 6.94 13.43 -1.01
C PRO A 37 7.86 14.66 -1.04
N ASP A 38 8.81 14.70 -1.97
CA ASP A 38 9.71 15.83 -2.21
C ASP A 38 9.11 16.91 -3.13
N GLY A 39 7.87 16.70 -3.62
CA GLY A 39 7.17 17.58 -4.53
C GLY A 39 7.46 17.32 -6.02
N ALA A 40 8.32 16.35 -6.36
CA ALA A 40 8.54 15.98 -7.75
C ALA A 40 7.26 15.37 -8.34
N VAL A 41 6.94 15.71 -9.59
CA VAL A 41 5.77 15.18 -10.30
C VAL A 41 6.25 14.17 -11.33
N MET A 42 5.64 12.99 -11.34
CA MET A 42 5.95 11.99 -12.35
C MET A 42 5.49 12.47 -13.72
N THR A 43 6.44 12.54 -14.66
CA THR A 43 6.20 12.78 -16.07
C THR A 43 6.46 11.49 -16.84
N TRP A 44 5.51 11.12 -17.69
CA TRP A 44 5.67 9.98 -18.59
C TRP A 44 6.04 10.51 -19.97
N SER A 45 7.11 9.99 -20.58
CA SER A 45 7.35 10.25 -22.00
C SER A 45 6.36 9.45 -22.84
N ASP A 46 6.12 9.90 -24.07
CA ASP A 46 5.26 9.19 -25.02
C ASP A 46 5.77 7.76 -25.29
N GLU A 47 7.08 7.55 -25.24
CA GLU A 47 7.70 6.22 -25.38
C GLU A 47 7.33 5.30 -24.23
N ILE A 48 7.43 5.79 -22.97
CA ILE A 48 7.10 4.99 -21.79
C ILE A 48 5.59 4.69 -21.75
N MET A 49 4.74 5.65 -22.13
CA MET A 49 3.30 5.42 -22.22
C MET A 49 2.95 4.36 -23.28
N LYS A 50 3.70 4.30 -24.38
CA LYS A 50 3.52 3.29 -25.42
C LYS A 50 4.00 1.91 -24.99
N GLU A 51 5.09 1.84 -24.22
CA GLU A 51 5.67 0.58 -23.73
C GLU A 51 4.89 0.01 -22.53
N TYR A 52 4.34 0.89 -21.67
CA TYR A 52 3.61 0.52 -20.46
C TYR A 52 2.28 1.27 -20.33
N PRO A 53 1.32 1.07 -21.26
CA PRO A 53 0.07 1.84 -21.31
C PRO A 53 -0.78 1.69 -20.04
N ASP A 54 -0.67 0.55 -19.35
CA ASP A 54 -1.39 0.30 -18.11
C ASP A 54 -0.74 0.97 -16.89
N SER A 55 0.55 1.34 -16.94
CA SER A 55 1.27 1.88 -15.78
C SER A 55 0.70 3.24 -15.35
N THR A 56 0.35 4.11 -16.30
CA THR A 56 -0.32 5.38 -15.97
C THR A 56 -1.69 5.13 -15.34
N ARG A 57 -2.47 4.18 -15.87
CA ARG A 57 -3.80 3.83 -15.35
C ARG A 57 -3.70 3.34 -13.90
N VAL A 58 -2.73 2.48 -13.62
CA VAL A 58 -2.42 1.95 -12.28
C VAL A 58 -2.23 3.07 -11.24
N HIS A 59 -1.35 4.03 -11.53
CA HIS A 59 -1.11 5.13 -10.60
C HIS A 59 -2.34 6.01 -10.40
N THR A 60 -3.10 6.28 -11.47
CA THR A 60 -4.35 7.07 -11.38
C THR A 60 -5.46 6.34 -10.63
N GLU A 61 -5.59 5.02 -10.79
CA GLU A 61 -6.58 4.19 -10.09
C GLU A 61 -6.31 4.17 -8.59
N LEU A 62 -5.04 4.02 -8.18
CA LEU A 62 -4.67 4.04 -6.77
C LEU A 62 -4.87 5.43 -6.14
N ILE A 63 -4.53 6.51 -6.85
CA ILE A 63 -4.83 7.89 -6.40
C ILE A 63 -6.34 8.07 -6.22
N ALA A 64 -7.15 7.62 -7.18
CA ALA A 64 -8.60 7.71 -7.11
C ALA A 64 -9.18 6.89 -5.95
N ALA A 65 -8.64 5.69 -5.69
CA ALA A 65 -9.06 4.84 -4.57
C ALA A 65 -8.77 5.49 -3.21
N ILE A 66 -7.56 6.05 -3.04
CA ILE A 66 -7.17 6.79 -1.84
C ILE A 66 -8.04 8.03 -1.64
N LYS A 67 -8.29 8.80 -2.71
CA LYS A 67 -9.13 10.00 -2.71
C LYS A 67 -10.57 9.68 -2.32
N LYS A 68 -11.18 8.65 -2.94
CA LYS A 68 -12.55 8.21 -2.66
C LYS A 68 -12.73 7.70 -1.24
N ALA A 69 -11.69 7.07 -0.68
CA ALA A 69 -11.73 6.55 0.69
C ALA A 69 -11.48 7.61 1.76
N GLU A 70 -10.98 8.81 1.37
CA GLU A 70 -10.55 9.87 2.28
C GLU A 70 -9.59 9.36 3.35
N VAL A 71 -8.55 8.65 2.88
CA VAL A 71 -7.59 7.97 3.75
C VAL A 71 -6.83 9.00 4.58
N ASP A 72 -6.94 8.89 5.90
CA ASP A 72 -6.18 9.69 6.84
C ASP A 72 -4.80 9.07 7.13
N LYS A 73 -3.95 9.82 7.85
CA LYS A 73 -2.59 9.40 8.17
C LYS A 73 -2.54 8.07 8.95
N ARG A 74 -3.54 7.78 9.80
CA ARG A 74 -3.56 6.56 10.62
C ARG A 74 -3.96 5.36 9.76
N GLU A 75 -4.94 5.53 8.88
CA GLU A 75 -5.36 4.52 7.89
C GLU A 75 -4.25 4.22 6.88
N TYR A 76 -3.52 5.24 6.44
CA TYR A 76 -2.32 5.09 5.60
C TYR A 76 -1.25 4.22 6.29
N VAL A 77 -0.99 4.45 7.57
CA VAL A 77 -0.05 3.61 8.35
C VAL A 77 -0.55 2.17 8.46
N LEU A 78 -1.86 1.97 8.65
CA LEU A 78 -2.46 0.64 8.67
C LEU A 78 -2.24 -0.10 7.34
N LEU A 79 -2.49 0.56 6.21
CA LEU A 79 -2.27 0.01 4.87
C LEU A 79 -0.79 -0.39 4.68
N LYS A 80 0.15 0.45 5.11
CA LYS A 80 1.59 0.14 5.08
C LYS A 80 1.94 -1.10 5.89
N ILE A 81 1.38 -1.26 7.09
CA ILE A 81 1.60 -2.44 7.92
C ILE A 81 1.11 -3.71 7.21
N ILE A 82 -0.08 -3.65 6.61
CA ILE A 82 -0.66 -4.79 5.89
C ILE A 82 0.22 -5.20 4.70
N LEU A 83 0.74 -4.24 3.94
CA LEU A 83 1.60 -4.51 2.79
C LEU A 83 2.97 -5.07 3.21
N VAL A 84 3.65 -4.41 4.16
CA VAL A 84 5.02 -4.77 4.58
C VAL A 84 5.05 -6.10 5.31
N CYS A 85 4.03 -6.40 6.11
CA CYS A 85 3.95 -7.62 6.90
C CYS A 85 3.22 -8.76 6.17
N ASN A 86 3.43 -8.90 4.86
CA ASN A 86 2.85 -10.01 4.08
C ASN A 86 3.55 -11.34 4.39
N GLU A 87 2.84 -12.25 5.04
CA GLU A 87 3.30 -13.58 5.45
C GLU A 87 3.30 -14.63 4.31
N VAL A 88 2.71 -14.30 3.16
CA VAL A 88 2.57 -15.20 2.00
C VAL A 88 3.78 -15.12 1.05
N LEU A 89 4.85 -14.41 1.44
CA LEU A 89 6.03 -14.26 0.61
C LEU A 89 6.78 -15.57 0.40
N ASP A 90 7.12 -15.84 -0.87
CA ASP A 90 7.95 -16.96 -1.27
C ASP A 90 9.38 -16.82 -0.71
N GLY A 91 9.98 -17.94 -0.33
CA GLY A 91 11.34 -17.95 0.25
C GLY A 91 11.40 -17.68 1.77
N LEU A 92 10.28 -17.46 2.45
CA LEU A 92 10.25 -17.34 3.91
C LEU A 92 10.22 -18.71 4.61
N ALA A 93 11.15 -18.90 5.56
CA ALA A 93 11.16 -20.05 6.47
C ALA A 93 9.91 -20.03 7.39
N PRO A 94 9.38 -21.21 7.80
CA PRO A 94 8.15 -21.29 8.60
C PRO A 94 8.18 -20.46 9.90
N LEU A 95 9.32 -20.47 10.61
CA LEU A 95 9.49 -19.70 11.85
C LEU A 95 9.42 -18.19 11.62
N ASP A 96 9.95 -17.72 10.49
CA ASP A 96 9.97 -16.29 10.17
C ASP A 96 8.61 -15.82 9.65
N ARG A 97 7.84 -16.68 8.97
CA ARG A 97 6.43 -16.42 8.67
C ARG A 97 5.61 -16.21 9.93
N GLU A 98 5.79 -17.06 10.94
CA GLU A 98 5.06 -16.92 12.21
C GLU A 98 5.44 -15.64 12.96
N ARG A 99 6.74 -15.29 12.97
CA ARG A 99 7.19 -14.00 13.54
C ARG A 99 6.59 -12.81 12.83
N LEU A 100 6.49 -12.86 11.50
CA LEU A 100 5.89 -11.78 10.71
C LEU A 100 4.39 -11.67 10.97
N ARG A 101 3.69 -12.80 11.10
CA ARG A 101 2.28 -12.85 11.49
C ARG A 101 2.05 -12.20 12.86
N LEU A 102 2.82 -12.58 13.87
CA LEU A 102 2.71 -12.00 15.22
C LEU A 102 3.03 -10.50 15.23
N LEU A 103 4.01 -10.07 14.44
CA LEU A 103 4.34 -8.65 14.30
C LEU A 103 3.19 -7.88 13.63
N LYS A 104 2.63 -8.43 12.54
CA LYS A 104 1.46 -7.89 11.84
C LYS A 104 0.30 -7.70 12.80
N GLU A 105 -0.07 -8.76 13.53
CA GLU A 105 -1.17 -8.73 14.50
C GLU A 105 -0.96 -7.66 15.58
N ARG A 106 0.25 -7.58 16.15
CA ARG A 106 0.58 -6.58 17.17
C ARG A 106 0.49 -5.15 16.64
N LEU A 107 1.06 -4.88 15.47
CA LEU A 107 1.05 -3.55 14.85
C LEU A 107 -0.36 -3.16 14.40
N PHE A 108 -1.10 -4.12 13.85
CA PHE A 108 -2.48 -3.95 13.41
C PHE A 108 -3.39 -3.62 14.58
N ALA A 109 -3.32 -4.38 15.68
CA ALA A 109 -4.08 -4.10 16.90
C ALA A 109 -3.77 -2.70 17.48
N ALA A 110 -2.48 -2.35 17.57
CA ALA A 110 -2.06 -1.04 18.06
C ALA A 110 -2.54 0.13 17.19
N THR A 111 -2.65 -0.10 15.87
CA THR A 111 -3.10 0.93 14.92
C THR A 111 -4.62 1.02 14.86
N ILE A 112 -5.32 -0.12 14.84
CA ILE A 112 -6.78 -0.19 14.91
C ILE A 112 -7.30 0.48 16.17
N SER A 113 -6.65 0.26 17.32
CA SER A 113 -7.04 0.91 18.57
C SER A 113 -7.11 2.45 18.45
N LYS A 114 -6.26 3.05 17.61
CA LYS A 114 -6.20 4.50 17.36
C LYS A 114 -7.23 4.99 16.34
N ILE A 115 -7.85 4.11 15.58
CA ILE A 115 -8.89 4.43 14.58
C ILE A 115 -10.25 3.83 14.94
N LEU A 116 -10.37 3.21 16.12
CA LEU A 116 -11.57 2.56 16.64
C LEU A 116 -12.82 3.43 16.52
N ASN A 117 -12.73 4.72 16.85
CA ASN A 117 -13.89 5.62 16.76
C ASN A 117 -14.42 5.72 15.33
N LYS A 118 -13.53 5.84 14.34
CA LYS A 118 -13.91 5.90 12.91
C LYS A 118 -14.44 4.54 12.44
N ALA A 119 -13.79 3.46 12.87
CA ALA A 119 -14.21 2.09 12.55
C ALA A 119 -15.57 1.71 13.18
N LEU A 120 -15.87 2.21 14.38
CA LEU A 120 -17.16 2.01 15.06
C LEU A 120 -18.29 2.79 14.35
N ILE A 121 -18.01 4.03 13.94
CA ILE A 121 -18.98 4.88 13.25
C ILE A 121 -19.26 4.35 11.82
N GLN A 122 -18.21 3.98 11.08
CA GLN A 122 -18.34 3.52 9.69
C GLN A 122 -18.61 2.00 9.57
N GLY A 123 -18.39 1.24 10.63
CA GLY A 123 -18.68 -0.20 10.69
C GLY A 123 -17.98 -1.01 9.59
N PRO A 124 -18.67 -2.01 8.99
CA PRO A 124 -18.12 -2.86 7.92
C PRO A 124 -17.62 -2.08 6.70
N ALA A 125 -18.18 -0.90 6.41
CA ALA A 125 -17.78 -0.09 5.27
C ALA A 125 -16.33 0.39 5.38
N PHE A 126 -15.83 0.61 6.61
CA PHE A 126 -14.42 0.94 6.86
C PHE A 126 -13.50 -0.17 6.34
N TYR A 127 -13.79 -1.43 6.69
CA TYR A 127 -13.00 -2.58 6.26
C TYR A 127 -13.08 -2.78 4.75
N GLY A 128 -14.27 -2.61 4.16
CA GLY A 128 -14.44 -2.67 2.70
C GLY A 128 -13.59 -1.66 1.95
N LYS A 129 -13.44 -0.43 2.47
CA LYS A 129 -12.53 0.59 1.90
C LYS A 129 -11.08 0.14 1.94
N ILE A 130 -10.61 -0.33 3.09
CA ILE A 130 -9.22 -0.79 3.27
C ILE A 130 -8.90 -1.97 2.33
N ILE A 131 -9.79 -2.96 2.26
CA ILE A 131 -9.64 -4.12 1.37
C ILE A 131 -9.62 -3.68 -0.10
N SER A 132 -10.52 -2.78 -0.50
CA SER A 132 -10.56 -2.27 -1.88
C SER A 132 -9.24 -1.61 -2.32
N ILE A 133 -8.61 -0.82 -1.45
CA ILE A 133 -7.29 -0.22 -1.73
C ILE A 133 -6.22 -1.30 -1.83
N ILE A 134 -6.23 -2.29 -0.93
CA ILE A 134 -5.27 -3.40 -0.96
C ILE A 134 -5.43 -4.22 -2.24
N ASP A 135 -6.64 -4.49 -2.69
CA ASP A 135 -6.90 -5.24 -3.93
C ASP A 135 -6.33 -4.51 -5.15
N VAL A 136 -6.46 -3.18 -5.21
CA VAL A 136 -5.84 -2.35 -6.25
C VAL A 136 -4.32 -2.51 -6.21
N ILE A 137 -3.70 -2.39 -5.02
CA ILE A 137 -2.25 -2.53 -4.85
C ILE A 137 -1.76 -3.95 -5.18
N ILE A 138 -2.46 -4.98 -4.75
CA ILE A 138 -2.11 -6.38 -5.04
C ILE A 138 -2.21 -6.62 -6.55
N LYS A 139 -3.25 -6.13 -7.23
CA LYS A 139 -3.33 -6.22 -8.70
C LYS A 139 -2.12 -5.58 -9.38
N HIS A 140 -1.61 -4.48 -8.84
CA HIS A 140 -0.41 -3.82 -9.36
C HIS A 140 0.88 -4.60 -9.10
N VAL A 141 0.99 -5.26 -7.95
CA VAL A 141 2.19 -6.02 -7.56
C VAL A 141 2.19 -7.43 -8.15
N ALA A 142 1.03 -8.02 -8.37
CA ALA A 142 0.86 -9.43 -8.74
C ALA A 142 1.23 -9.78 -10.19
N TRP A 143 1.62 -8.83 -11.05
CA TRP A 143 1.97 -9.13 -12.44
C TRP A 143 3.32 -8.53 -12.84
N LYS A 144 4.38 -9.09 -12.23
CA LYS A 144 5.65 -9.40 -12.90
C LYS A 144 6.08 -10.81 -12.48
N LYS A 145 5.37 -11.82 -12.97
CA LYS A 145 5.90 -13.19 -13.12
C LYS A 145 6.30 -13.39 -14.56
#